data_AF-A0AA41DUU0-F1
#
_entry.id   AF-A0AA41DUU0-F1
#
_cell.length_a   1.000
_cell.length_b   1.000
_cell.length_c   1.000
_cell.angle_alpha   90.00
_cell.angle_beta   90.00
_cell.angle_gamma   90.00
#
_symmetry.space_group_name_H-M   'P 1'
#
loop_
_entity.id
_entity.type
_entity.pdbx_description
1 polymer ?
#
loop_
_entity_poly.entity_id
_entity_poly.type
_entity_poly.pdbx_seq_one_letter_code
_entity_poly.pdbx_strand_id
1 'polypeptide(L)'
;MIPIKADTATREGYVRNIVETFRAASKDQETRGRQWYRTAHEVADMMTDGDVRTGAGLLAALSPQTAWPLNVELAKSAYETKQPSGHLGDALAKAAKILAGADPSEVLPMDRKTGHFYRCILDPTDADAVCVDRHAHDIAVGEEYGARDRGLGAKNRYALIAHCYREAAQRLGELPSVVQSVTWVVWRDRLVGTSTRGTEFNKQV
;
A
#
# COMPACT_ATOMS: atom_id res chain seq x y z
N MET A 1 19.52 -6.80 0.91
CA MET A 1 18.82 -6.20 -0.25
C MET A 1 18.87 -7.17 -1.41
N ILE A 2 17.77 -7.32 -2.15
CA ILE A 2 17.75 -8.17 -3.34
C ILE A 2 18.39 -7.50 -4.57
N PRO A 3 18.90 -8.28 -5.55
CA PRO A 3 19.37 -7.76 -6.83
C PRO A 3 18.28 -6.98 -7.58
N ILE A 4 18.67 -5.91 -8.27
CA ILE A 4 17.74 -5.13 -9.10
C ILE A 4 17.39 -5.86 -10.40
N LYS A 5 18.34 -6.63 -10.94
CA LYS A 5 18.16 -7.49 -12.10
C LYS A 5 18.13 -8.94 -11.61
N ALA A 6 16.97 -9.37 -11.14
CA ALA A 6 16.74 -10.78 -10.82
C ALA A 6 16.64 -11.59 -12.13
N ASP A 7 17.23 -12.79 -12.17
CA ASP A 7 17.04 -13.72 -13.27
C ASP A 7 15.62 -14.31 -13.28
N THR A 8 15.28 -15.06 -14.32
CA THR A 8 13.93 -15.62 -14.49
C THR A 8 13.56 -16.57 -13.35
N ALA A 9 14.50 -17.40 -12.88
CA ALA A 9 14.23 -18.36 -11.80
C ALA A 9 13.93 -17.65 -10.47
N THR A 10 14.66 -16.58 -10.17
CA THR A 10 14.45 -15.75 -8.97
C THR A 10 13.10 -15.05 -9.04
N ARG A 11 12.74 -14.45 -10.19
CA ARG A 11 11.42 -13.82 -10.39
C ARG A 11 10.29 -14.81 -10.21
N GLU A 12 10.41 -16.00 -10.80
CA GLU A 12 9.44 -17.08 -10.64
C GLU A 12 9.28 -17.50 -9.17
N GLY A 13 10.39 -17.57 -8.43
CA GLY A 13 10.37 -17.80 -6.99
C GLY A 13 9.55 -16.74 -6.24
N TYR A 14 9.71 -15.46 -6.59
CA TYR A 14 8.95 -14.39 -5.96
C TYR A 14 7.45 -14.46 -6.26
N VAL A 15 7.09 -14.71 -7.52
CA VAL A 15 5.69 -14.89 -7.94
C VAL A 15 5.06 -16.07 -7.20
N ARG A 16 5.76 -17.20 -7.10
CA ARG A 16 5.29 -18.38 -6.36
C ARG A 16 5.02 -18.06 -4.88
N ASN A 17 5.93 -17.38 -4.20
CA ASN A 17 5.75 -17.01 -2.79
C ASN A 17 4.50 -16.13 -2.57
N ILE A 18 4.24 -15.18 -3.47
CA ILE A 18 3.04 -14.32 -3.44
C ILE A 18 1.77 -15.16 -3.61
N VAL A 19 1.75 -16.03 -4.64
CA VAL A 19 0.61 -16.90 -4.94
C VAL A 19 0.31 -17.87 -3.79
N GLU A 20 1.35 -18.47 -3.21
CA GLU A 20 1.21 -19.37 -2.06
C GLU A 20 0.67 -18.64 -0.83
N THR A 21 1.17 -17.43 -0.56
CA THR A 21 0.66 -16.60 0.55
C THR A 21 -0.81 -16.22 0.35
N PHE A 22 -1.22 -15.89 -0.88
CA PHE A 22 -2.60 -15.57 -1.20
C PHE A 22 -3.52 -16.76 -0.99
N ARG A 23 -3.13 -17.94 -1.50
CA ARG A 23 -3.90 -19.19 -1.37
C ARG A 23 -4.00 -19.69 0.07
N ALA A 24 -3.08 -19.27 0.94
CA ALA A 24 -3.11 -19.58 2.36
C ALA A 24 -4.10 -18.72 3.16
N ALA A 25 -4.71 -17.68 2.56
CA ALA A 25 -5.66 -16.81 3.24
C ALA A 25 -6.90 -17.58 3.70
N SER A 26 -7.31 -17.34 4.95
CA SER A 26 -8.65 -17.72 5.39
C SER A 26 -9.72 -16.86 4.69
N LYS A 27 -10.97 -17.31 4.70
CA LYS A 27 -12.09 -16.53 4.13
C LYS A 27 -12.23 -15.14 4.75
N ASP A 28 -11.97 -15.02 6.05
CA ASP A 28 -11.98 -13.72 6.75
C ASP A 28 -10.85 -12.81 6.25
N GLN A 29 -9.63 -13.35 6.15
CA GLN A 29 -8.47 -12.61 5.68
C GLN A 29 -8.63 -12.15 4.24
N GLU A 30 -9.18 -13.02 3.40
CA GLU A 30 -9.51 -12.71 2.02
C GLU A 30 -10.57 -11.60 1.94
N THR A 31 -11.63 -11.68 2.75
CA THR A 31 -12.68 -10.65 2.80
C THR A 31 -12.10 -9.30 3.19
N ARG A 32 -11.33 -9.22 4.28
CA ARG A 32 -10.69 -7.98 4.74
C ARG A 32 -9.71 -7.42 3.70
N GLY A 33 -8.89 -8.29 3.10
CA GLY A 33 -7.94 -7.88 2.07
C GLY A 33 -8.64 -7.31 0.83
N ARG A 34 -9.68 -7.98 0.34
CA ARG A 34 -10.45 -7.54 -0.84
C ARG A 34 -11.17 -6.21 -0.62
N GLN A 35 -11.57 -5.89 0.61
CA GLN A 35 -12.24 -4.62 0.90
C GLN A 35 -11.29 -3.46 1.16
N TRP A 36 -10.02 -3.73 1.49
CA TRP A 36 -9.06 -2.72 1.93
C TRP A 36 -9.06 -1.43 1.10
N TYR A 37 -8.85 -1.53 -0.22
CA TYR A 37 -8.79 -0.35 -1.08
C TYR A 37 -10.16 0.26 -1.40
N ARG A 38 -11.24 -0.52 -1.35
CA ARG A 38 -12.61 0.01 -1.48
C ARG A 38 -12.97 0.87 -0.27
N THR A 39 -12.69 0.39 0.94
CA THR A 39 -12.90 1.18 2.15
C THR A 39 -12.00 2.40 2.20
N ALA A 40 -10.73 2.28 1.76
CA ALA A 40 -9.85 3.46 1.68
C ALA A 40 -10.36 4.51 0.66
N HIS A 41 -10.97 4.08 -0.45
CA HIS A 41 -11.63 4.95 -1.42
C HIS A 41 -12.85 5.65 -0.80
N GLU A 42 -13.71 4.92 -0.09
CA GLU A 42 -14.86 5.48 0.62
C GLU A 42 -14.43 6.52 1.66
N VAL A 43 -13.34 6.27 2.40
CA VAL A 43 -12.77 7.25 3.32
C VAL A 43 -12.30 8.51 2.59
N ALA A 44 -11.62 8.35 1.45
CA ALA A 44 -11.16 9.47 0.63
C ALA A 44 -12.34 10.32 0.13
N ASP A 45 -13.39 9.67 -0.36
CA ASP A 45 -14.64 10.29 -0.81
C ASP A 45 -15.31 11.09 0.31
N MET A 46 -15.58 10.43 1.44
CA MET A 46 -16.31 11.01 2.57
C MET A 46 -15.57 12.19 3.21
N MET A 47 -14.24 12.13 3.32
CA MET A 47 -13.49 13.20 4.00
C MET A 47 -13.30 14.45 3.13
N THR A 48 -13.66 14.39 1.84
CA THR A 48 -13.46 15.48 0.87
C THR A 48 -14.73 15.84 0.10
N ASP A 49 -15.90 15.52 0.66
CA ASP A 49 -17.22 15.84 0.11
C ASP A 49 -17.38 15.38 -1.37
N GLY A 50 -16.84 14.20 -1.69
CA GLY A 50 -16.92 13.61 -3.03
C GLY A 50 -15.70 13.87 -3.93
N ASP A 51 -14.73 14.68 -3.50
CA ASP A 51 -13.46 14.87 -4.23
C ASP A 51 -12.44 13.78 -3.91
N VAL A 52 -12.79 12.54 -4.28
CA VAL A 52 -11.96 11.34 -4.08
C VAL A 52 -10.52 11.56 -4.54
N ARG A 53 -10.30 12.34 -5.60
CA ARG A 53 -8.96 12.62 -6.13
C ARG A 53 -8.10 13.36 -5.12
N THR A 54 -8.61 14.47 -4.60
CA THR A 54 -7.95 15.18 -3.50
C THR A 54 -7.80 14.28 -2.28
N GLY A 55 -8.85 13.55 -1.91
CA GLY A 55 -8.82 12.68 -0.73
C GLY A 55 -7.74 11.60 -0.81
N ALA A 56 -7.68 10.86 -1.92
CA ALA A 56 -6.68 9.85 -2.19
C ALA A 56 -5.27 10.46 -2.24
N GLY A 57 -5.14 11.66 -2.81
CA GLY A 57 -3.90 12.41 -2.85
C GLY A 57 -3.37 12.76 -1.46
N LEU A 58 -4.24 13.24 -0.57
CA LEU A 58 -3.88 13.57 0.82
C LEU A 58 -3.50 12.33 1.63
N LEU A 59 -4.30 11.27 1.57
CA LEU A 59 -3.98 10.00 2.22
C LEU A 59 -2.63 9.48 1.77
N ALA A 60 -2.34 9.53 0.47
CA ALA A 60 -1.07 9.10 -0.08
C ALA A 60 0.10 9.99 0.36
N ALA A 61 -0.02 11.31 0.23
CA ALA A 61 1.03 12.26 0.62
C ALA A 61 1.46 12.09 2.08
N LEU A 62 0.49 11.83 2.97
CA LEU A 62 0.68 11.70 4.42
C LEU A 62 0.90 10.24 4.89
N SER A 63 0.90 9.26 3.99
CA SER A 63 1.11 7.84 4.31
C SER A 63 2.52 7.41 4.75
N PRO A 64 3.63 8.11 4.42
CA PRO A 64 4.96 7.64 4.81
C PRO A 64 5.12 7.56 6.34
N GLN A 65 5.41 6.35 6.84
CA GLN A 65 5.65 6.07 8.27
C GLN A 65 4.48 6.43 9.20
N THR A 66 3.25 6.40 8.68
CA THR A 66 2.05 6.76 9.44
C THR A 66 1.10 5.57 9.52
N ALA A 67 0.62 5.25 10.72
CA ALA A 67 -0.42 4.24 10.90
C ALA A 67 -1.75 4.73 10.30
N TRP A 68 -2.58 3.80 9.81
CA TRP A 68 -3.81 4.15 9.08
C TRP A 68 -4.75 5.10 9.85
N PRO A 69 -5.08 4.89 11.14
CA PRO A 69 -5.97 5.82 11.86
C PRO A 69 -5.44 7.25 11.89
N LEU A 70 -4.16 7.42 12.24
CA LEU A 70 -3.50 8.73 12.25
C LEU A 70 -3.41 9.32 10.84
N ASN A 71 -3.21 8.50 9.80
CA ASN A 71 -3.16 8.99 8.42
C ASN A 71 -4.50 9.59 7.99
N VAL A 72 -5.62 8.94 8.34
CA VAL A 72 -6.98 9.44 8.09
C VAL A 72 -7.22 10.73 8.87
N GLU A 73 -6.87 10.78 10.15
CA GLU A 73 -7.00 11.99 10.99
C GLU A 73 -6.24 13.18 10.40
N LEU A 74 -4.97 12.98 10.02
CA LEU A 74 -4.14 14.03 9.44
C LEU A 74 -4.68 14.50 8.09
N ALA A 75 -5.12 13.57 7.23
CA ALA A 75 -5.65 13.92 5.91
C ALA A 75 -6.97 14.69 5.99
N LYS A 76 -7.89 14.24 6.86
CA LYS A 76 -9.15 14.94 7.14
C LYS A 76 -8.90 16.32 7.72
N SER A 77 -8.07 16.44 8.75
CA SER A 77 -7.71 17.72 9.37
C SER A 77 -7.07 18.68 8.36
N ALA A 78 -6.16 18.19 7.50
CA ALA A 78 -5.56 18.99 6.44
C ALA A 78 -6.60 19.51 5.44
N TYR A 79 -7.59 18.70 5.07
CA TYR A 79 -8.66 19.12 4.16
C TYR A 79 -9.60 20.15 4.80
N GLU A 80 -9.99 19.96 6.06
CA GLU A 80 -10.91 20.85 6.78
C GLU A 80 -10.27 22.21 7.05
N THR A 81 -9.02 22.22 7.51
CA THR A 81 -8.29 23.45 7.89
C THR A 81 -7.61 24.13 6.71
N LYS A 82 -7.49 23.44 5.56
CA LYS A 82 -6.65 23.81 4.42
C LYS A 82 -5.17 24.02 4.79
N GLN A 83 -4.73 23.47 5.93
CA GLN A 83 -3.37 23.63 6.45
C GLN A 83 -2.83 22.28 6.97
N PRO A 84 -2.04 21.53 6.17
CA PRO A 84 -1.51 20.26 6.61
C PRO A 84 -0.47 20.47 7.72
N SER A 85 -0.51 19.64 8.76
CA SER A 85 0.40 19.69 9.92
C SER A 85 0.66 18.29 10.50
N GLY A 86 1.49 18.18 11.53
CA GLY A 86 1.69 16.91 12.25
C GLY A 86 2.49 15.83 11.52
N HIS A 87 3.23 16.20 10.47
CA HIS A 87 4.05 15.28 9.67
C HIS A 87 5.39 15.93 9.27
N LEU A 88 6.25 15.17 8.57
CA LEU A 88 7.51 15.63 8.01
C LEU A 88 7.28 16.65 6.87
N GLY A 89 8.18 17.64 6.77
CA GLY A 89 8.03 18.77 5.86
C GLY A 89 7.80 18.39 4.38
N ASP A 90 8.43 17.32 3.89
CA ASP A 90 8.24 16.84 2.52
C ASP A 90 6.84 16.26 2.25
N ALA A 91 6.22 15.63 3.26
CA ALA A 91 4.84 15.14 3.17
C ALA A 91 3.86 16.31 3.24
N LEU A 92 4.09 17.24 4.17
CA LEU A 92 3.27 18.45 4.33
C LEU A 92 3.30 19.32 3.06
N ALA A 93 4.47 19.48 2.44
CA ALA A 93 4.61 20.25 1.20
C ALA A 93 3.82 19.64 0.03
N LYS A 94 3.77 18.31 -0.10
CA LYS A 94 2.94 17.64 -1.11
C LYS A 94 1.46 17.83 -0.84
N ALA A 95 1.04 17.61 0.42
CA ALA A 95 -0.35 17.81 0.83
C ALA A 95 -0.81 19.26 0.57
N ALA A 96 0.04 20.25 0.89
CA ALA A 96 -0.26 21.66 0.66
C ALA A 96 -0.43 22.00 -0.83
N LYS A 97 0.41 21.42 -1.71
CA LYS A 97 0.26 21.59 -3.17
C LYS A 97 -1.05 21.00 -3.69
N ILE A 98 -1.43 19.82 -3.20
CA ILE A 98 -2.70 19.17 -3.57
C ILE A 98 -3.89 20.02 -3.11
N LEU A 99 -3.85 20.54 -1.87
CA LEU A 99 -4.90 21.46 -1.36
C LEU A 99 -4.97 22.77 -2.14
N ALA A 100 -3.86 23.23 -2.71
CA ALA A 100 -3.81 24.39 -3.60
C ALA A 100 -4.29 24.10 -5.03
N GLY A 101 -4.77 22.88 -5.31
CA GLY A 101 -5.39 22.48 -6.58
C GLY A 101 -4.44 21.79 -7.57
N ALA A 102 -3.20 21.45 -7.18
CA ALA A 102 -2.34 20.65 -8.05
C ALA A 102 -2.86 19.21 -8.16
N ASP A 103 -2.83 18.62 -9.36
CA ASP A 103 -3.22 17.22 -9.52
C ASP A 103 -2.25 16.31 -8.73
N PRO A 104 -2.75 15.38 -7.89
CA PRO A 104 -1.87 14.54 -7.09
C PRO A 104 -0.84 13.73 -7.92
N SER A 105 -1.14 13.39 -9.17
CA SER A 105 -0.20 12.67 -10.04
C SER A 105 1.02 13.49 -10.48
N GLU A 106 0.94 14.82 -10.40
CA GLU A 106 2.06 15.73 -10.68
C GLU A 106 2.92 15.99 -9.42
N VAL A 107 2.37 15.74 -8.23
CA VAL A 107 3.00 16.06 -6.94
C VAL A 107 3.61 14.81 -6.28
N LEU A 108 2.95 13.66 -6.43
CA LEU A 108 3.34 12.42 -5.79
C LEU A 108 4.38 11.66 -6.63
N PRO A 109 5.27 10.88 -6.00
CA PRO A 109 6.21 10.04 -6.74
C PRO A 109 5.49 8.82 -7.33
N MET A 110 4.99 8.98 -8.55
CA MET A 110 4.12 8.02 -9.26
C MET A 110 4.78 6.68 -9.61
N ASP A 111 6.10 6.59 -9.53
CA ASP A 111 6.87 5.36 -9.75
C ASP A 111 7.32 4.66 -8.46
N ARG A 112 6.76 5.07 -7.31
CA ARG A 112 7.05 4.53 -5.98
C ARG A 112 5.77 4.19 -5.21
N LYS A 113 5.96 3.64 -4.00
CA LYS A 113 4.90 3.26 -3.06
C LYS A 113 3.80 4.32 -2.97
N THR A 114 4.15 5.58 -2.69
CA THR A 114 3.17 6.64 -2.45
C THR A 114 2.26 6.87 -3.66
N GLY A 115 2.82 6.93 -4.87
CA GLY A 115 2.02 7.12 -6.07
C GLY A 115 1.13 5.91 -6.41
N HIS A 116 1.61 4.69 -6.19
CA HIS A 116 0.78 3.50 -6.34
C HIS A 116 -0.30 3.40 -5.27
N PHE A 117 -0.03 3.84 -4.03
CA PHE A 117 -1.03 3.91 -2.97
C PHE A 117 -2.15 4.89 -3.34
N TYR A 118 -1.80 6.07 -3.87
CA TYR A 118 -2.76 7.01 -4.45
C TYR A 118 -3.62 6.35 -5.53
N ARG A 119 -3.01 5.68 -6.51
CA ARG A 119 -3.74 5.01 -7.59
C ARG A 119 -4.71 3.95 -7.07
N CYS A 120 -4.27 3.08 -6.15
CA CYS A 120 -5.13 2.04 -5.58
C CYS A 120 -6.32 2.62 -4.81
N ILE A 121 -6.16 3.77 -4.15
CA ILE A 121 -7.27 4.44 -3.43
C ILE A 121 -8.19 5.16 -4.42
N LEU A 122 -7.62 5.91 -5.37
CA LEU A 122 -8.37 6.67 -6.37
C LEU A 122 -9.28 5.75 -7.20
N ASP A 123 -8.72 4.64 -7.67
CA ASP A 123 -9.41 3.64 -8.47
C ASP A 123 -9.10 2.24 -7.93
N PRO A 124 -9.96 1.67 -7.06
CA PRO A 124 -9.81 0.31 -6.55
C PRO A 124 -9.88 -0.77 -7.64
N THR A 125 -10.24 -0.42 -8.87
CA THR A 125 -10.28 -1.32 -10.03
C THR A 125 -9.08 -1.18 -10.96
N ASP A 126 -8.10 -0.31 -10.65
CA ASP A 126 -6.88 -0.12 -11.43
C ASP A 126 -6.14 -1.46 -11.60
N ALA A 127 -6.06 -1.93 -12.85
CA ALA A 127 -5.50 -3.23 -13.20
C ALA A 127 -3.97 -3.32 -13.07
N ASP A 128 -3.29 -2.18 -12.85
CA ASP A 128 -1.82 -2.08 -12.84
C ASP A 128 -1.24 -1.61 -11.49
N ALA A 129 -2.03 -0.94 -10.66
CA ALA A 129 -1.53 -0.36 -9.42
C ALA A 129 -1.28 -1.42 -8.34
N VAL A 130 -0.10 -1.35 -7.71
CA VAL A 130 0.25 -2.21 -6.57
C VAL A 130 1.12 -1.44 -5.59
N CYS A 131 0.68 -1.32 -4.34
CA CYS A 131 1.43 -0.62 -3.30
C CYS A 131 2.48 -1.55 -2.66
N VAL A 132 3.70 -1.57 -3.22
CA VAL A 132 4.80 -2.36 -2.63
C VAL A 132 5.39 -1.65 -1.41
N ASP A 133 5.05 -2.14 -0.22
CA ASP A 133 5.65 -1.74 1.05
C ASP A 133 6.69 -2.77 1.55
N ARG A 134 7.13 -2.62 2.80
CA ARG A 134 8.11 -3.53 3.42
C ARG A 134 7.59 -4.97 3.54
N HIS A 135 6.28 -5.16 3.73
CA HIS A 135 5.67 -6.47 3.88
C HIS A 135 5.48 -7.11 2.52
N ALA A 136 5.00 -6.35 1.53
CA ALA A 136 4.87 -6.83 0.17
C ALA A 136 6.20 -7.36 -0.38
N HIS A 137 7.31 -6.66 -0.07
CA HIS A 137 8.66 -7.13 -0.35
C HIS A 137 8.98 -8.45 0.36
N ASP A 138 8.80 -8.52 1.68
CA ASP A 138 9.16 -9.71 2.48
C ASP A 138 8.36 -10.94 2.06
N ILE A 139 7.07 -10.76 1.72
CA ILE A 139 6.20 -11.79 1.14
C ILE A 139 6.77 -12.29 -0.19
N ALA A 140 7.11 -11.38 -1.11
CA ALA A 140 7.64 -11.75 -2.41
C ALA A 140 8.97 -12.51 -2.27
N VAL A 141 9.88 -12.02 -1.43
CA VAL A 141 11.18 -12.68 -1.22
C VAL A 141 11.04 -13.98 -0.42
N GLY A 142 9.95 -14.15 0.35
CA GLY A 142 9.75 -15.29 1.24
C GLY A 142 10.61 -15.21 2.51
N GLU A 143 11.04 -14.01 2.89
CA GLU A 143 11.98 -13.78 4.00
C GLU A 143 11.59 -12.54 4.81
N GLU A 144 11.52 -12.69 6.14
CA GLU A 144 11.30 -11.58 7.07
C GLU A 144 12.57 -10.73 7.23
N TYR A 145 12.57 -9.50 6.74
CA TYR A 145 13.74 -8.63 6.80
C TYR A 145 13.90 -7.94 8.15
N GLY A 146 12.83 -7.82 8.96
CA GLY A 146 12.87 -7.03 10.19
C GLY A 146 13.29 -5.58 9.91
N ALA A 147 14.30 -5.09 10.63
CA ALA A 147 14.87 -3.75 10.47
C ALA A 147 15.84 -3.62 9.26
N ARG A 148 16.16 -4.70 8.55
CA ARG A 148 17.09 -4.67 7.41
C ARG A 148 16.54 -3.79 6.28
N ASP A 149 17.42 -3.03 5.64
CA ASP A 149 17.05 -2.27 4.45
C ASP A 149 16.73 -3.21 3.27
N ARG A 150 15.60 -2.93 2.64
CA ARG A 150 15.07 -3.63 1.47
C ARG A 150 15.48 -2.92 0.18
N GLY A 151 15.88 -1.65 0.26
CA GLY A 151 16.29 -0.83 -0.87
C GLY A 151 15.13 -0.44 -1.78
N LEU A 152 13.90 -0.38 -1.26
CA LEU A 152 12.70 -0.02 -2.03
C LEU A 152 12.68 1.44 -2.50
N GLY A 153 13.62 2.27 -2.02
CA GLY A 153 13.86 3.61 -2.58
C GLY A 153 14.39 3.59 -4.03
N ALA A 154 14.99 2.47 -4.46
CA ALA A 154 15.43 2.31 -5.84
C ALA A 154 14.26 1.91 -6.76
N LYS A 155 13.95 2.75 -7.74
CA LYS A 155 12.86 2.58 -8.72
C LYS A 155 12.81 1.17 -9.31
N ASN A 156 13.94 0.65 -9.78
CA ASN A 156 13.99 -0.63 -10.46
C ASN A 156 13.72 -1.82 -9.52
N ARG A 157 14.05 -1.69 -8.21
CA ARG A 157 13.74 -2.73 -7.23
C ARG A 157 12.25 -2.74 -6.88
N TYR A 158 11.66 -1.56 -6.72
CA TYR A 158 10.22 -1.42 -6.58
C TYR A 158 9.49 -2.03 -7.79
N ALA A 159 9.93 -1.66 -9.01
CA ALA A 159 9.35 -2.15 -10.26
C ALA A 159 9.43 -3.68 -10.40
N LEU A 160 10.54 -4.29 -9.98
CA LEU A 160 10.71 -5.74 -9.95
C LEU A 160 9.63 -6.43 -9.09
N ILE A 161 9.44 -5.98 -7.85
CA ILE A 161 8.46 -6.57 -6.95
C ILE A 161 7.03 -6.29 -7.45
N ALA A 162 6.76 -5.07 -7.91
CA ALA A 162 5.47 -4.70 -8.49
C ALA A 162 5.12 -5.61 -9.68
N HIS A 163 6.08 -5.90 -10.56
CA HIS A 163 5.91 -6.83 -11.66
C HIS A 163 5.58 -8.25 -11.17
N CYS A 164 6.25 -8.75 -10.14
CA CYS A 164 5.94 -10.08 -9.58
C CYS A 164 4.51 -10.15 -9.01
N TYR A 165 4.03 -9.08 -8.35
CA TYR A 165 2.63 -9.02 -7.90
C TYR A 165 1.63 -8.99 -9.06
N ARG A 166 1.93 -8.28 -10.15
CA ARG A 166 1.06 -8.28 -11.34
C ARG A 166 0.99 -9.66 -11.99
N GLU A 167 2.13 -10.34 -12.13
CA GLU A 167 2.13 -11.71 -12.65
C GLU A 167 1.39 -12.68 -11.74
N ALA A 168 1.56 -12.58 -10.41
CA ALA A 168 0.80 -13.37 -9.45
C ALA A 168 -0.71 -13.12 -9.59
N ALA A 169 -1.12 -11.86 -9.71
CA ALA A 169 -2.51 -11.45 -9.90
C ALA A 169 -3.10 -12.01 -11.20
N GLN A 170 -2.36 -11.95 -12.30
CA GLN A 170 -2.76 -12.57 -13.56
C GLN A 170 -3.01 -14.08 -13.42
N ARG A 171 -2.13 -14.80 -12.70
CA ARG A 171 -2.28 -16.26 -12.46
C ARG A 171 -3.47 -16.59 -11.55
N LEU A 172 -3.83 -15.67 -10.67
CA LEU A 172 -4.93 -15.83 -9.72
C LEU A 172 -6.28 -15.35 -10.28
N GLY A 173 -6.29 -14.59 -11.39
CA GLY A 173 -7.49 -13.93 -11.90
C GLY A 173 -7.95 -12.76 -11.03
N GLU A 174 -7.00 -12.07 -10.39
CA GLU A 174 -7.23 -11.01 -9.41
C GLU A 174 -6.62 -9.67 -9.83
N LEU A 175 -6.99 -8.59 -9.14
CA LEU A 175 -6.29 -7.31 -9.27
C LEU A 175 -4.96 -7.34 -8.47
N PRO A 176 -3.89 -6.69 -8.96
CA PRO A 176 -2.62 -6.63 -8.23
C PRO A 176 -2.75 -6.02 -6.83
N SER A 177 -3.60 -4.99 -6.69
CA SER A 177 -3.93 -4.35 -5.42
C SER A 177 -4.61 -5.32 -4.44
N VAL A 178 -5.52 -6.17 -4.92
CA VAL A 178 -6.20 -7.20 -4.13
C VAL A 178 -5.24 -8.29 -3.66
N VAL A 179 -4.37 -8.79 -4.55
CA VAL A 179 -3.35 -9.77 -4.16
C VAL A 179 -2.44 -9.19 -3.08
N GLN A 180 -2.01 -7.93 -3.24
CA GLN A 180 -1.18 -7.24 -2.27
C GLN A 180 -1.87 -7.07 -0.92
N SER A 181 -3.13 -6.64 -0.88
CA SER A 181 -3.85 -6.44 0.39
C SER A 181 -4.21 -7.75 1.09
N VAL A 182 -4.64 -8.79 0.36
CA VAL A 182 -4.93 -10.11 0.94
C VAL A 182 -3.67 -10.73 1.53
N THR A 183 -2.57 -10.76 0.77
CA THR A 183 -1.29 -11.30 1.28
C THR A 183 -0.75 -10.48 2.46
N TRP A 184 -0.95 -9.16 2.46
CA TRP A 184 -0.64 -8.32 3.60
C TRP A 184 -1.43 -8.70 4.86
N VAL A 185 -2.73 -8.95 4.75
CA VAL A 185 -3.56 -9.39 5.90
C VAL A 185 -3.06 -10.72 6.45
N VAL A 186 -2.81 -11.71 5.59
CA VAL A 186 -2.25 -13.01 5.97
C VAL A 186 -0.93 -12.84 6.73
N TRP A 187 -0.03 -12.05 6.17
CA TRP A 187 1.29 -11.80 6.76
C TRP A 187 1.19 -11.11 8.13
N ARG A 188 0.32 -10.11 8.24
CA ARG A 188 0.21 -9.31 9.46
C ARG A 188 -0.41 -10.08 10.61
N ASP A 189 -1.43 -10.90 10.35
CA ASP A 189 -2.07 -11.75 11.38
C ASP A 189 -1.10 -12.83 11.88
N ARG A 190 -0.28 -13.41 10.99
CA ARG A 190 0.79 -14.33 11.38
C ARG A 190 1.76 -13.68 12.38
N LEU A 191 2.21 -12.45 12.09
CA LEU A 191 3.13 -11.73 12.99
C LEU A 191 2.52 -11.47 14.37
N VAL A 192 1.21 -11.17 14.44
CA VAL A 192 0.50 -11.00 15.71
C VAL A 192 0.40 -12.33 16.47
N GLY A 193 0.07 -13.43 15.79
CA GLY A 193 -0.04 -14.76 16.41
C GLY A 193 1.29 -15.31 16.92
N THR A 194 2.42 -14.89 16.35
CA THR A 194 3.77 -15.27 16.82
C THR A 194 4.31 -14.38 17.95
N SER A 195 3.69 -13.23 18.21
CA SER A 195 4.13 -12.31 19.26
C SER A 195 3.42 -12.65 20.57
N THR A 196 4.17 -13.02 21.61
CA THR A 196 3.64 -13.23 22.99
C THR A 196 3.09 -11.96 23.64
N ARG A 197 2.97 -10.86 22.90
CA ARG A 197 2.22 -9.66 23.25
C ARG A 197 1.23 -9.36 22.14
N GLY A 198 0.09 -10.05 22.20
CA GLY A 198 -1.06 -9.81 21.35
C GLY A 198 -1.45 -8.34 21.43
N THR A 199 -1.26 -7.64 20.32
CA THR A 199 -1.80 -6.29 20.14
C THR A 199 -2.96 -6.43 19.18
N GLU A 200 -4.16 -6.54 19.74
CA GLU A 200 -5.44 -6.45 19.02
C GLU A 200 -5.60 -5.05 18.42
N PHE A 201 -4.93 -4.77 17.32
CA PHE A 201 -5.09 -3.54 16.56
C PHE A 201 -5.69 -3.86 15.19
N ASN A 202 -6.96 -3.50 15.02
CA ASN A 202 -7.80 -3.63 13.82
C ASN A 202 -8.74 -4.86 13.77
N LYS A 203 -9.54 -5.07 14.81
CA LYS A 203 -10.87 -5.71 14.66
C LYS A 203 -11.96 -4.71 14.22
N GLN A 204 -11.60 -3.49 13.86
CA GLN A 204 -12.53 -2.44 13.43
C GLN A 204 -12.06 -1.86 12.10
N VAL A 205 -12.26 -2.64 11.03
CA VAL A 205 -12.73 -2.18 9.71
C VAL A 205 -13.60 -3.30 9.19
#